data_AF-A0A2N7XSS8-F1
#
_entry.id   AF-A0A2N7XSS8-F1
#
_cell.length_a   1.000
_cell.length_b   1.000
_cell.length_c   1.000
_cell.angle_alpha   90.00
_cell.angle_beta   90.00
_cell.angle_gamma   90.00
#
_symmetry.space_group_name_H-M   'P 1'
#
loop_
_entity.id
_entity.type
_entity.pdbx_description
1 polymer ?
#
loop_
_entity_poly.entity_id
_entity_poly.type
_entity_poly.pdbx_seq_one_letter_code
_entity_poly.pdbx_strand_id
1 'polypeptide(L)' 'IQAFEPVLIEGKAIQLHPLVCSAFNADFDGDQMAVHVPLSLEAQLEARVLMMSTNNILSPANGKPIIVPSQDMVLGLYYL' A
#
# COMPACT_ATOMS: atom_id res chain seq x y z
N ILE A 1 -7.69 1.13 -5.00
CA ILE A 1 -7.00 2.31 -4.44
C ILE A 1 -6.88 2.11 -2.93
N GLN A 2 -5.82 2.63 -2.31
CA GLN A 2 -5.66 2.63 -0.86
C GLN A 2 -5.20 4.01 -0.39
N ALA A 3 -5.45 4.34 0.87
CA ALA A 3 -5.00 5.56 1.52
C ALA A 3 -3.74 5.30 2.37
N PHE A 4 -2.90 6.33 2.43
CA PHE A 4 -1.65 6.36 3.18
C PHE A 4 -1.51 7.73 3.82
N GLU A 5 -0.80 7.79 4.94
CA GLU A 5 -0.35 9.06 5.51
C GLU A 5 0.97 9.46 4.85
N PRO A 6 1.02 10.57 4.09
CA PRO A 6 2.20 10.92 3.32
C PRO A 6 3.31 11.45 4.23
N VAL A 7 4.54 10.99 3.98
CA VAL A 7 5.75 11.55 4.57
C VAL A 7 6.49 12.32 3.48
N LEU A 8 6.83 13.58 3.75
CA LEU A 8 7.60 14.40 2.81
C LEU A 8 9.01 13.84 2.66
N ILE A 9 9.46 13.74 1.43
CA ILE A 9 10.80 13.25 1.07
C ILE A 9 11.42 14.18 0.03
N GLU A 10 12.75 14.16 -0.04
CA GLU A 10 13.49 14.73 -1.16
C GLU A 10 13.42 13.82 -2.39
N GLY A 11 13.39 14.41 -3.58
CA GLY A 11 13.32 13.68 -4.85
C GLY A 11 11.95 13.75 -5.55
N LYS A 12 11.82 13.01 -6.66
CA LYS A 12 10.61 13.03 -7.52
C LYS A 12 9.82 11.71 -7.53
N ALA A 13 10.36 10.66 -6.91
CA ALA A 13 9.75 9.33 -6.90
C ALA A 13 8.80 9.19 -5.69
N ILE A 14 7.70 8.46 -5.88
CA ILE A 14 6.81 8.07 -4.78
C ILE A 14 7.41 6.85 -4.08
N GLN A 15 7.47 6.88 -2.75
CA GLN A 15 7.85 5.71 -1.96
C GLN A 15 6.59 4.92 -1.60
N LEU A 16 6.56 3.64 -2.01
CA LEU A 16 5.48 2.71 -1.72
C LEU A 16 5.96 1.64 -0.73
N HIS A 17 5.11 1.27 0.22
CA HIS A 17 5.43 0.22 1.18
C HIS A 17 5.48 -1.16 0.50
N PRO A 18 6.51 -2.01 0.73
CA PRO A 18 6.69 -3.26 -0.03
C PRO A 18 5.53 -4.26 0.16
N LEU A 19 4.94 -4.32 1.35
CA LEU A 19 3.82 -5.24 1.62
C LEU A 19 2.51 -4.90 0.88
N VAL A 20 2.38 -3.71 0.29
CA VAL A 20 1.19 -3.37 -0.51
C VAL A 20 1.40 -3.54 -2.01
N CYS A 21 2.64 -3.80 -2.47
CA CYS A 21 2.96 -3.95 -3.89
C CYS A 21 2.12 -5.06 -4.54
N SER A 22 1.89 -6.17 -3.84
CA SER A 22 1.03 -7.27 -4.32
C SER A 22 -0.42 -6.83 -4.56
N ALA A 23 -0.97 -5.97 -3.70
CA ALA A 23 -2.34 -5.48 -3.81
C ALA A 23 -2.53 -4.51 -4.98
N PHE A 24 -1.47 -3.79 -5.37
CA PHE A 24 -1.45 -2.92 -6.55
C PHE A 24 -0.97 -3.63 -7.82
N ASN A 25 -0.47 -4.87 -7.70
CA ASN A 25 0.30 -5.53 -8.75
C ASN A 25 1.41 -4.61 -9.30
N ALA A 26 2.07 -3.89 -8.40
CA ALA A 26 3.11 -2.92 -8.73
C ALA A 26 4.49 -3.59 -8.66
N ASP A 27 5.32 -3.31 -9.65
CA ASP A 27 6.75 -3.51 -9.59
C ASP A 27 7.49 -2.16 -9.64
N PHE A 28 8.81 -2.18 -9.82
CA PHE A 28 9.64 -0.98 -9.81
C PHE A 28 10.48 -0.86 -11.08
N ASP A 29 10.00 -1.38 -12.20
CA ASP A 29 10.71 -1.32 -13.49
C ASP A 29 10.37 -0.06 -14.32
N GLY A 30 9.43 0.77 -13.83
CA GLY A 30 8.94 1.97 -14.50
C GLY A 30 7.49 2.34 -14.17
N ASP A 31 6.82 1.52 -13.37
CA ASP A 31 5.45 1.75 -12.91
C ASP A 31 5.22 3.15 -12.32
N GLN A 32 4.07 3.73 -12.66
CA GLN A 32 3.63 5.04 -12.20
C GLN A 32 2.37 4.93 -11.36
N MET A 33 2.25 5.78 -10.35
CA MET A 33 1.08 5.84 -9.48
C MET A 33 0.50 7.24 -9.43
N ALA A 34 -0.83 7.34 -9.47
CA ALA A 34 -1.55 8.59 -9.25
C ALA A 34 -1.77 8.84 -7.76
N VAL A 35 -1.71 10.11 -7.36
CA VAL A 35 -2.01 10.56 -5.99
C VAL A 35 -3.23 11.46 -6.02
N HIS A 36 -4.19 11.19 -5.14
CA HIS A 36 -5.41 11.98 -4.98
C HIS A 36 -5.48 12.53 -3.56
N VAL A 37 -5.87 13.81 -3.43
CA VAL A 37 -6.01 14.49 -2.13
C VAL A 37 -7.49 14.63 -1.78
N PRO A 38 -8.00 13.94 -0.74
CA PRO A 38 -9.37 14.14 -0.28
C PRO A 38 -9.51 15.52 0.37
N LEU A 39 -10.53 16.28 -0.04
CA LEU A 39 -10.72 17.67 0.39
C LEU A 39 -11.72 17.82 1.54
N SER A 40 -12.92 17.23 1.41
CA SER A 40 -13.96 17.36 2.45
C SER A 40 -13.64 16.51 3.67
N LEU A 41 -14.22 16.87 4.81
CA LEU A 41 -14.02 16.14 6.07
C LEU A 41 -14.52 14.70 5.93
N GLU A 42 -15.63 14.50 5.25
CA GLU A 42 -16.23 13.19 4.98
C GLU A 42 -15.26 12.33 4.15
N ALA A 43 -14.70 12.89 3.07
CA ALA A 43 -13.75 12.18 2.22
C ALA A 43 -12.46 11.82 2.97
N GLN A 44 -11.97 12.71 3.84
CA GLN A 44 -10.79 12.43 4.67
C GLN A 44 -11.08 11.32 5.70
N LEU A 45 -12.28 11.33 6.31
CA LEU A 45 -12.71 10.30 7.25
C LEU A 45 -12.87 8.95 6.56
N GLU A 46 -13.52 8.89 5.40
CA GLU A 46 -13.64 7.67 4.61
C GLU A 46 -12.27 7.14 4.18
N ALA A 47 -11.37 8.02 3.75
CA ALA A 47 -10.00 7.64 3.41
C ALA A 47 -9.27 7.01 4.60
N ARG A 48 -9.37 7.61 5.78
CA ARG A 48 -8.73 7.12 7.00
C ARG A 48 -9.36 5.83 7.56
N VAL A 49 -10.68 5.70 7.51
CA VAL A 49 -11.35 4.56 8.15
C VAL A 49 -11.47 3.38 7.19
N LEU A 50 -11.90 3.63 5.95
CA LEU A 50 -12.22 2.58 4.99
C LEU A 50 -11.05 2.26 4.07
N MET A 51 -10.32 3.28 3.60
CA MET A 51 -9.31 3.09 2.55
C MET A 51 -7.88 2.90 3.06
N MET A 52 -7.60 3.12 4.35
CA MET A 52 -6.24 2.95 4.89
C MET A 52 -5.70 1.55 4.60
N SER A 53 -4.48 1.50 4.08
CA SER A 53 -3.82 0.22 3.71
C SER A 53 -3.73 -0.74 4.89
N THR A 54 -3.45 -0.24 6.09
CA THR A 54 -3.40 -1.04 7.33
C THR A 54 -4.74 -1.67 7.72
N ASN A 55 -5.86 -1.15 7.24
CA ASN A 55 -7.19 -1.70 7.51
C ASN A 55 -7.62 -2.75 6.46
N ASN A 56 -6.91 -2.81 5.33
CA ASN A 56 -7.25 -3.65 4.18
C ASN A 56 -6.25 -4.81 4.01
N ILE A 57 -6.10 -5.64 5.05
CA ILE A 57 -5.10 -6.72 5.13
C ILE A 57 -5.57 -8.01 4.42
N LEU A 58 -6.88 -8.20 4.29
CA LEU A 58 -7.49 -9.38 3.67
C LEU A 58 -8.01 -9.06 2.27
N SER A 59 -7.87 -10.00 1.34
CA SER A 59 -8.45 -9.91 0.01
C SER A 59 -9.97 -10.04 0.10
N PRO A 60 -10.74 -9.09 -0.46
CA PRO A 60 -12.20 -9.17 -0.47
C PRO A 60 -12.73 -10.32 -1.33
N ALA A 61 -11.93 -10.83 -2.26
CA ALA A 61 -12.34 -11.91 -3.16
C ALA A 61 -12.36 -13.30 -2.49
N ASN A 62 -11.46 -13.54 -1.51
CA ASN A 62 -11.28 -14.87 -0.94
C ASN A 62 -10.99 -14.90 0.57
N GLY A 63 -10.95 -13.75 1.23
CA GLY A 63 -10.69 -13.63 2.67
C GLY A 63 -9.27 -13.98 3.11
N LYS A 64 -8.37 -14.34 2.19
CA LYS A 64 -6.97 -14.64 2.51
C LYS A 64 -6.18 -13.35 2.70
N PRO A 65 -5.11 -13.36 3.51
CA PRO A 65 -4.21 -12.20 3.63
C PRO A 65 -3.63 -11.79 2.27
N ILE A 66 -3.68 -10.49 1.95
CA ILE A 66 -3.08 -9.92 0.73
C ILE A 66 -1.76 -9.19 1.04
N ILE A 67 -1.64 -8.63 2.24
CA ILE A 67 -0.44 -7.97 2.77
C ILE A 67 0.41 -9.04 3.47
N VAL A 68 1.15 -9.80 2.68
CA VAL A 68 2.00 -10.90 3.17
C VAL A 68 3.47 -10.66 2.80
N PRO A 69 4.43 -11.14 3.60
CA PRO A 69 5.83 -11.14 3.21
C PRO A 69 6.03 -11.80 1.83
N SER A 70 6.89 -11.21 1.01
CA SER A 70 7.22 -11.68 -0.33
C SER A 70 8.72 -11.52 -0.59
N GLN A 71 9.23 -12.27 -1.57
CA GLN A 71 10.61 -12.18 -2.07
C GLN A 71 11.64 -12.14 -0.92
N ASP A 72 12.40 -11.05 -0.80
CA ASP A 72 13.49 -10.86 0.16
C ASP A 72 13.05 -11.04 1.62
N MET A 73 11.81 -10.66 1.97
CA MET A 73 11.29 -10.87 3.33
C MET A 73 11.13 -12.35 3.64
N VAL A 74 10.62 -13.13 2.68
CA VAL A 74 10.49 -14.60 2.85
C VAL A 74 11.86 -15.25 2.89
N LEU A 75 12.79 -14.82 2.04
CA LEU A 75 14.15 -15.33 2.01
C LEU A 75 14.87 -15.08 3.35
N GLY A 76 14.76 -13.85 3.88
CA GLY A 76 15.36 -13.49 5.16
C GLY A 76 14.76 -14.27 6.33
N LEU A 77 13.43 -14.41 6.37
CA LEU A 77 12.74 -15.19 7.41
C LEU A 77 13.04 -16.70 7.33
N TYR A 78 13.23 -17.23 6.13
CA TYR A 78 13.54 -18.65 5.95
C TYR A 78 14.98 -19.01 6.36
N TYR A 79 15.92 -18.07 6.21
CA TYR A 79 17.32 -18.30 6.53
C TYR A 79 17.62 -18.26 8.05
N LEU A 80 16.85 -17.48 8.82
CA LEU A 80 16.96 -17.36 10.29
C LEU A 80 16.53 -18.63 11.02
#